data_AF-A0A524GFZ5-F1
#
_entry.id   AF-A0A524GFZ5-F1
#
_cell.length_a   1.000
_cell.length_b   1.000
_cell.length_c   1.000
_cell.angle_alpha   90.00
_cell.angle_beta   90.00
_cell.angle_gamma   90.00
#
_symmetry.space_group_name_H-M   'P 1'
#
loop_
_entity.id
_entity.type
_entity.pdbx_description
1 polymer ?
#
loop_
_entity_poly.entity_id
_entity_poly.type
_entity_poly.pdbx_seq_one_letter_code
_entity_poly.pdbx_strand_id
1 'polypeptide(L)'
;MVPRPLAEGVQPEKGETIRTRLIAAVALIALIALLVVAVAKSAPRPPVVEKLAKTITTTWKCQDRIGEKRTKAGKVFAKHSISYRKWQLKTWQARAEECRQWDWQTWLPSQWKTVIQCETQSIRRQYNSSYEGAYGFATSSWDAFRPASYPSNANLATPWQQYMVASRIHARYGFSGWGCKPY
;
A
#
# COMPACT_ATOMS: atom_id res chain seq x y z
N MET A 1 -37.30 78.46 47.25
CA MET A 1 -36.26 77.70 46.54
C MET A 1 -35.77 76.61 47.48
N VAL A 2 -36.08 75.35 47.20
CA VAL A 2 -35.70 74.20 48.03
C VAL A 2 -34.45 73.56 47.40
N PRO A 3 -33.34 73.38 48.14
CA PRO A 3 -32.14 72.77 47.59
C PRO A 3 -32.38 71.27 47.35
N ARG A 4 -32.05 70.83 46.13
CA ARG A 4 -32.16 69.44 45.68
C ARG A 4 -31.01 68.63 46.33
N PRO A 5 -31.28 67.50 47.00
CA PRO A 5 -30.21 66.68 47.57
C PRO A 5 -29.40 66.02 46.45
N LEU A 6 -28.07 66.09 46.59
CA LEU A 6 -27.11 65.41 45.71
C LEU A 6 -27.19 63.91 46.00
N ALA A 7 -27.48 63.11 44.97
CA ALA A 7 -27.55 61.66 45.07
C ALA A 7 -26.17 61.10 45.42
N GLU A 8 -26.08 60.37 46.53
CA GLU A 8 -24.92 59.56 46.90
C GLU A 8 -24.69 58.48 45.85
N GLY A 9 -23.53 58.53 45.20
CA GLY A 9 -23.11 57.54 44.21
C GLY A 9 -22.85 56.19 44.87
N VAL A 10 -23.67 55.20 44.53
CA VAL A 10 -23.46 53.79 44.88
C VAL A 10 -22.14 53.33 44.23
N GLN A 11 -21.13 53.10 45.06
CA GLN A 11 -19.85 52.52 44.65
C GLN A 11 -20.10 51.06 44.23
N PRO A 12 -19.70 50.65 43.00
CA PRO A 12 -19.89 49.26 42.56
C PRO A 12 -19.11 48.29 43.46
N GLU A 13 -19.78 47.23 43.89
CA GLU A 13 -19.19 46.19 44.74
C GLU A 13 -17.98 45.53 44.06
N LYS A 14 -16.79 45.70 44.65
CA LYS A 14 -15.52 45.10 44.17
C LYS A 14 -15.55 43.57 43.99
N GLY A 15 -16.53 42.87 44.57
CA GLY A 15 -16.66 41.41 44.53
C GLY A 15 -17.03 40.86 43.15
N GLU A 16 -17.82 41.59 42.35
CA GLU A 16 -18.30 41.12 41.04
C GLU A 16 -17.16 41.02 40.02
N THR A 17 -16.22 41.96 40.07
CA THR A 17 -15.02 41.96 39.20
C THR A 17 -14.10 40.76 39.40
N ILE A 18 -14.05 40.15 40.58
CA ILE A 18 -13.16 39.01 40.85
C ILE A 18 -13.74 37.72 40.26
N ARG A 19 -15.04 37.48 40.42
CA ARG A 19 -15.72 36.28 39.89
C ARG A 19 -15.66 36.24 38.35
N THR A 20 -15.93 37.37 37.69
CA THR A 20 -15.89 37.45 36.22
C THR A 20 -14.48 37.19 35.68
N ARG A 21 -13.44 37.72 36.34
CA ARG A 21 -12.04 37.44 35.97
C ARG A 21 -11.66 35.97 36.17
N LEU A 22 -12.14 35.34 37.24
CA LEU A 22 -11.89 33.92 37.50
C LEU A 22 -12.54 33.03 36.44
N ILE A 23 -13.80 33.29 36.08
CA ILE A 23 -14.52 32.54 35.04
C ILE A 23 -13.82 32.67 33.69
N ALA A 24 -13.43 33.90 33.32
CA ALA A 24 -12.70 34.14 32.07
C ALA A 24 -11.35 33.41 32.04
N ALA A 25 -10.61 33.39 33.15
CA ALA A 25 -9.33 32.68 33.24
C ALA A 25 -9.51 31.16 33.09
N VAL A 26 -10.51 30.56 33.74
CA VAL A 26 -10.81 29.12 33.62
C VAL A 26 -11.21 28.75 32.18
N ALA A 27 -12.06 29.55 31.54
CA ALA A 27 -12.45 29.34 30.15
C ALA A 27 -11.25 29.41 29.19
N LEU A 28 -10.34 30.38 29.41
CA LEU A 28 -9.12 30.51 28.61
C LEU A 28 -8.20 29.30 28.77
N ILE A 29 -7.99 28.81 30.00
CA ILE A 29 -7.18 27.61 30.26
C ILE A 29 -7.78 26.38 29.58
N ALA A 30 -9.10 26.19 29.67
CA ALA A 30 -9.79 25.08 29.01
C ALA A 30 -9.65 25.14 27.48
N LEU A 31 -9.76 26.33 26.89
CA LEU A 31 -9.56 26.56 25.46
C LEU A 31 -8.12 26.23 25.03
N ILE A 32 -7.12 26.69 25.80
CA ILE A 32 -5.71 26.39 25.53
C ILE A 32 -5.46 24.88 25.62
N ALA A 33 -5.99 24.21 26.63
CA ALA A 33 -5.86 22.76 26.77
C ALA A 33 -6.46 22.00 25.58
N LEU A 34 -7.65 22.41 25.11
CA LEU A 34 -8.28 21.85 23.91
C LEU A 34 -7.42 22.08 22.65
N LEU A 35 -6.86 23.28 22.48
CA LEU A 35 -5.97 23.61 21.37
C LEU A 35 -4.70 22.77 21.39
N VAL A 36 -4.06 22.60 22.55
CA VAL A 36 -2.85 21.77 22.69
C VAL A 36 -3.15 20.31 22.32
N VAL A 37 -4.27 19.76 22.78
CA VAL A 37 -4.70 18.39 22.43
C VAL A 37 -4.99 18.27 20.93
N ALA A 38 -5.63 19.27 20.32
CA ALA A 38 -5.91 19.28 18.89
C ALA A 38 -4.61 19.33 18.05
N VAL A 39 -3.66 20.20 18.41
CA VAL A 39 -2.36 20.33 17.73
C VAL A 39 -1.51 19.06 17.89
N ALA A 40 -1.51 18.45 19.08
CA ALA A 40 -0.81 17.19 19.31
C ALA A 40 -1.39 16.04 18.47
N LYS A 41 -2.71 16.04 18.24
CA LYS A 41 -3.37 15.07 17.34
C LYS A 41 -3.13 15.38 15.85
N SER A 42 -2.91 16.64 15.49
CA SER A 42 -2.68 17.07 14.10
C SER A 42 -1.22 17.03 13.66
N ALA A 43 -0.28 16.67 14.55
CA ALA A 43 1.12 16.56 14.20
C ALA A 43 1.27 15.63 12.97
N PRO A 44 1.81 16.15 11.84
CA PRO A 44 1.87 15.38 10.60
C PRO A 44 2.68 14.11 10.85
N ARG A 45 2.12 12.97 10.44
CA ARG A 45 2.85 11.70 10.54
C ARG A 45 4.14 11.82 9.72
N PRO A 46 5.26 11.25 10.20
CA PRO A 46 6.47 11.22 9.39
C PRO A 46 6.18 10.59 8.03
N PRO A 47 6.63 11.17 6.89
CA PRO A 47 6.29 10.68 5.55
C PRO A 47 6.56 9.18 5.33
N VAL A 48 7.55 8.62 6.03
CA VAL A 48 7.86 7.18 5.99
C VAL A 48 6.74 6.31 6.56
N VAL A 49 6.03 6.76 7.60
CA VAL A 49 4.94 6.01 8.24
C VAL A 49 3.73 5.96 7.32
N GLU A 50 3.42 7.07 6.65
CA GLU A 50 2.34 7.13 5.66
C GLU A 50 2.65 6.25 4.44
N LYS A 51 3.85 6.36 3.88
CA LYS A 51 4.30 5.48 2.77
C LYS A 51 4.23 4.01 3.16
N LEU A 52 4.64 3.65 4.37
CA LEU A 52 4.56 2.28 4.88
C LEU A 52 3.11 1.81 4.99
N ALA A 53 2.23 2.59 5.60
CA ALA A 53 0.81 2.24 5.74
C ALA A 53 0.15 2.04 4.36
N LYS A 54 0.40 2.95 3.42
CA LYS A 54 -0.08 2.83 2.03
C LYS A 54 0.43 1.55 1.38
N THR A 55 1.72 1.25 1.51
CA THR A 55 2.32 0.04 0.94
C THR A 55 1.69 -1.23 1.52
N ILE A 56 1.50 -1.30 2.85
CA ILE A 56 0.82 -2.43 3.51
C ILE A 56 -0.60 -2.63 2.95
N THR A 57 -1.39 -1.55 2.85
CA THR A 57 -2.75 -1.63 2.31
C THR A 57 -2.75 -2.08 0.85
N THR A 58 -1.83 -1.59 0.03
CA THR A 58 -1.67 -2.04 -1.37
C THR A 58 -1.31 -3.52 -1.44
N THR A 59 -0.38 -3.99 -0.61
CA THR A 59 -0.02 -5.42 -0.54
C THR A 59 -1.23 -6.26 -0.15
N TRP A 60 -2.00 -5.87 0.86
CA TRP A 60 -3.19 -6.61 1.27
C TRP A 60 -4.27 -6.68 0.20
N LYS A 61 -4.56 -5.56 -0.49
CA LYS A 61 -5.51 -5.55 -1.61
C LYS A 61 -5.08 -6.51 -2.72
N CYS A 62 -3.78 -6.56 -3.01
CA CYS A 62 -3.25 -7.51 -3.98
C CYS A 62 -3.39 -8.95 -3.47
N GLN A 63 -3.02 -9.23 -2.22
CA GLN A 63 -3.14 -10.57 -1.60
C GLN A 63 -4.58 -11.08 -1.63
N ASP A 64 -5.55 -10.21 -1.31
CA ASP A 64 -6.97 -10.56 -1.39
C ASP A 64 -7.39 -10.95 -2.81
N ARG A 65 -6.91 -10.24 -3.85
CA ARG A 65 -7.21 -10.55 -5.26
C ARG A 65 -6.63 -11.89 -5.70
N ILE A 66 -5.41 -12.20 -5.28
CA ILE A 66 -4.76 -13.47 -5.66
C ILE A 66 -5.13 -14.64 -4.74
N GLY A 67 -6.01 -14.42 -3.75
CA GLY A 67 -6.45 -15.45 -2.80
C GLY A 67 -5.39 -15.84 -1.76
N GLU A 68 -4.37 -15.00 -1.56
CA GLU A 68 -3.29 -15.24 -0.60
C GLU A 68 -3.64 -14.71 0.79
N LYS A 69 -3.12 -15.38 1.82
CA LYS A 69 -3.32 -14.93 3.19
C LYS A 69 -2.59 -13.61 3.42
N ARG A 70 -3.31 -12.60 3.94
CA ARG A 70 -2.71 -11.31 4.31
C ARG A 70 -1.51 -11.48 5.23
N THR A 71 -0.38 -10.88 4.85
CA THR A 71 0.81 -10.86 5.71
C THR A 71 0.53 -10.05 6.97
N LYS A 72 0.92 -10.57 8.14
CA LYS A 72 0.73 -9.85 9.41
C LYS A 72 1.58 -8.57 9.42
N ALA A 73 0.93 -7.42 9.64
CA ALA A 73 1.60 -6.17 9.94
C ALA A 73 1.60 -5.97 11.47
N GLY A 74 2.79 -5.84 12.07
CA GLY A 74 2.90 -5.57 13.51
C GLY A 74 2.33 -4.19 13.86
N LYS A 75 1.75 -4.03 15.05
CA LYS A 75 1.18 -2.73 15.50
C LYS A 75 2.23 -1.70 15.94
N VAL A 76 3.53 -2.02 15.85
CA VAL A 76 4.58 -1.34 16.65
C VAL A 76 5.37 -0.28 15.86
N PHE A 77 5.06 -0.02 14.59
CA PHE A 77 5.89 0.84 13.73
C PHE A 77 6.14 2.26 14.28
N ALA A 78 5.19 2.81 15.05
CA ALA A 78 5.29 4.14 15.64
C ALA A 78 6.35 4.26 16.75
N LYS A 79 6.75 3.15 17.39
CA LYS A 79 7.71 3.16 18.52
C LYS A 79 9.16 2.89 18.09
N HIS A 80 9.40 2.59 16.81
CA HIS A 80 10.74 2.26 16.31
C HIS A 80 11.46 3.46 15.70
N SER A 81 12.79 3.34 15.59
CA SER A 81 13.67 4.33 14.96
C SER A 81 13.35 4.55 13.47
N ILE A 82 13.78 5.68 12.92
CA ILE A 82 13.60 6.02 11.50
C ILE A 82 14.25 4.96 10.60
N SER A 83 15.44 4.47 10.95
CA SER A 83 16.15 3.43 10.18
C SER A 83 15.35 2.12 10.11
N TYR A 84 14.76 1.69 11.22
CA TYR A 84 13.90 0.51 11.24
C TYR A 84 12.67 0.69 10.35
N ARG A 85 12.04 1.87 10.37
CA ARG A 85 10.88 2.19 9.52
C ARG A 85 11.25 2.16 8.03
N LYS A 86 12.42 2.67 7.65
CA LYS A 86 12.93 2.60 6.27
C LYS A 86 13.16 1.15 5.83
N TRP A 87 13.74 0.32 6.69
CA TRP A 87 13.92 -1.11 6.42
C TRP A 87 12.56 -1.81 6.24
N GLN A 88 11.61 -1.60 7.16
CA GLN A 88 10.25 -2.11 7.02
C GLN A 88 9.59 -1.68 5.71
N LEU A 89 9.71 -0.40 5.33
CA LEU A 89 9.17 0.10 4.06
C LEU A 89 9.75 -0.69 2.88
N LYS A 90 11.07 -0.89 2.82
CA LYS A 90 11.71 -1.68 1.77
C LYS A 90 11.19 -3.12 1.74
N THR A 91 11.04 -3.76 2.91
CA THR A 91 10.49 -5.11 3.03
C THR A 91 9.06 -5.19 2.50
N TRP A 92 8.21 -4.22 2.85
CA TRP A 92 6.83 -4.17 2.36
C TRP A 92 6.73 -3.83 0.87
N GLN A 93 7.63 -2.99 0.36
CA GLN A 93 7.73 -2.73 -1.07
C GLN A 93 8.10 -4.01 -1.84
N ALA A 94 9.05 -4.79 -1.34
CA ALA A 94 9.40 -6.08 -1.92
C ALA A 94 8.21 -7.05 -1.94
N ARG A 95 7.43 -7.12 -0.85
CA ARG A 95 6.19 -7.94 -0.80
C ARG A 95 5.10 -7.45 -1.74
N ALA A 96 4.94 -6.13 -1.86
CA ALA A 96 4.00 -5.55 -2.82
C ALA A 96 4.38 -5.91 -4.26
N GLU A 97 5.68 -5.86 -4.56
CA GLU A 97 6.22 -6.25 -5.87
C GLU A 97 6.07 -7.76 -6.13
N GLU A 98 6.37 -8.60 -5.16
CA GLU A 98 6.13 -10.05 -5.26
C GLU A 98 4.65 -10.33 -5.53
N CYS A 99 3.74 -9.71 -4.77
CA CYS A 99 2.31 -9.89 -5.01
C CYS A 99 1.89 -9.40 -6.41
N ARG A 100 2.39 -8.24 -6.87
CA ARG A 100 2.14 -7.74 -8.22
C ARG A 100 2.52 -8.79 -9.27
N GLN A 101 3.64 -9.49 -9.11
CA GLN A 101 4.07 -10.51 -10.06
C GLN A 101 3.11 -11.70 -10.18
N TRP A 102 2.32 -11.96 -9.12
CA TRP A 102 1.28 -12.99 -9.10
C TRP A 102 -0.11 -12.48 -9.51
N ASP A 103 -0.35 -11.17 -9.47
CA ASP A 103 -1.62 -10.53 -9.84
C ASP A 103 -1.79 -10.37 -11.36
N TRP A 104 -1.60 -11.47 -12.09
CA TRP A 104 -1.64 -11.53 -13.55
C TRP A 104 -2.96 -11.02 -14.12
N GLN A 105 -4.07 -11.14 -13.38
CA GLN A 105 -5.38 -10.67 -13.83
C GLN A 105 -5.37 -9.17 -14.13
N THR A 106 -4.62 -8.40 -13.32
CA THR A 106 -4.56 -6.94 -13.39
C THR A 106 -3.65 -6.44 -14.52
N TRP A 107 -2.53 -7.11 -14.79
CA TRP A 107 -1.50 -6.58 -15.70
C TRP A 107 -1.28 -7.38 -16.99
N LEU A 108 -1.74 -8.63 -17.07
CA LEU A 108 -1.47 -9.48 -18.23
C LEU A 108 -2.35 -9.06 -19.43
N PRO A 109 -1.76 -8.78 -20.61
CA PRO A 109 -2.54 -8.43 -21.80
C PRO A 109 -3.48 -9.57 -22.23
N SER A 110 -4.63 -9.21 -22.81
CA SER A 110 -5.68 -10.17 -23.20
C SER A 110 -5.19 -11.26 -24.17
N GLN A 111 -4.40 -10.90 -25.17
CA GLN A 111 -3.80 -11.85 -26.12
C GLN A 111 -3.01 -12.98 -25.42
N TRP A 112 -2.28 -12.66 -24.35
CA TRP A 112 -1.52 -13.64 -23.59
C TRP A 112 -2.42 -14.51 -22.70
N LYS A 113 -3.55 -13.96 -22.22
CA LYS A 113 -4.59 -14.77 -21.56
C LYS A 113 -5.17 -15.80 -22.53
N THR A 114 -5.40 -15.43 -23.80
CA THR A 114 -5.87 -16.37 -24.85
C THR A 114 -4.86 -17.48 -25.12
N VAL A 115 -3.57 -17.13 -25.23
CA VAL A 115 -2.49 -18.13 -25.40
C VAL A 115 -2.48 -19.10 -24.22
N ILE A 116 -2.47 -18.61 -22.97
CA ILE A 116 -2.49 -19.47 -21.77
C ILE A 116 -3.73 -20.36 -21.76
N GLN A 117 -4.90 -19.80 -22.05
CA GLN A 117 -6.15 -20.56 -22.06
C GLN A 117 -6.12 -21.71 -23.08
N CYS A 118 -5.52 -21.49 -24.24
CA CYS A 118 -5.46 -22.49 -25.30
C CYS A 118 -4.33 -23.51 -25.09
N GLU A 119 -3.13 -23.06 -24.70
CA GLU A 119 -1.97 -23.94 -24.51
C GLU A 119 -2.12 -24.85 -23.30
N THR A 120 -2.54 -24.28 -22.16
CA THR A 120 -2.47 -24.98 -20.86
C THR A 120 -3.78 -24.92 -20.08
N GLN A 121 -4.70 -24.03 -20.43
CA GLN A 121 -5.92 -23.77 -19.66
C GLN A 121 -5.66 -23.32 -18.21
N SER A 122 -4.42 -22.99 -17.85
CA SER A 122 -4.03 -22.72 -16.47
C SER A 122 -2.83 -21.78 -16.37
N ILE A 123 -3.01 -20.71 -15.61
CA ILE A 123 -1.90 -19.83 -15.21
C ILE A 123 -0.94 -20.51 -14.21
N ARG A 124 -1.34 -21.67 -13.66
CA ARG A 124 -0.56 -22.40 -12.66
C ARG A 124 0.47 -23.30 -13.33
N ARG A 125 1.30 -23.89 -12.47
CA ARG A 125 2.38 -24.81 -12.80
C ARG A 125 1.87 -26.01 -13.60
N GLN A 126 2.08 -25.99 -14.91
CA GLN A 126 2.08 -27.21 -15.71
C GLN A 126 3.52 -27.67 -15.91
N TYR A 127 3.70 -28.98 -15.83
CA TYR A 127 4.99 -29.62 -16.01
C TYR A 127 4.77 -31.01 -16.61
N ASN A 128 5.38 -31.22 -17.76
CA ASN A 128 5.65 -32.54 -18.30
C ASN A 128 7.10 -32.58 -18.79
N SER A 129 7.54 -33.69 -19.36
CA SER A 129 8.94 -33.88 -19.78
C SER A 129 9.41 -32.95 -20.90
N SER A 130 8.48 -32.30 -21.63
CA SER A 130 8.79 -31.49 -22.80
C SER A 130 8.36 -30.03 -22.67
N TYR A 131 7.34 -29.74 -21.85
CA TYR A 131 6.70 -28.43 -21.74
C TYR A 131 6.43 -28.01 -20.30
N GLU A 132 6.59 -26.71 -20.04
CA GLU A 132 6.51 -26.13 -18.70
C GLU A 132 5.82 -24.77 -18.66
N GLY A 133 5.22 -24.45 -17.51
CA GLY A 133 4.64 -23.14 -17.23
C GLY A 133 3.30 -22.90 -17.94
N ALA A 134 2.75 -21.71 -17.73
CA ALA A 134 1.43 -21.31 -18.22
C ALA A 134 1.35 -21.15 -19.74
N TYR A 135 2.49 -20.90 -20.39
CA TYR A 135 2.57 -20.66 -21.84
C TYR A 135 3.00 -21.89 -22.63
N GLY A 136 3.12 -23.06 -21.99
CA GLY A 136 3.58 -24.28 -22.65
C GLY A 136 5.00 -24.14 -23.22
N PHE A 137 5.94 -23.60 -22.45
CA PHE A 137 7.31 -23.43 -22.93
C PHE A 137 7.96 -24.79 -23.13
N ALA A 138 8.51 -25.06 -24.32
CA ALA A 138 9.48 -26.14 -24.45
C ALA A 138 10.66 -25.89 -23.49
N THR A 139 11.14 -26.92 -22.77
CA THR A 139 12.22 -26.76 -21.77
C THR A 139 13.46 -26.09 -22.38
N SER A 140 13.82 -26.46 -23.62
CA SER A 140 14.92 -25.84 -24.37
C SER A 140 14.70 -24.36 -24.68
N SER A 141 13.46 -23.97 -25.00
CA SER A 141 13.10 -22.56 -25.23
C SER A 141 13.13 -21.75 -23.93
N TRP A 142 12.70 -22.34 -22.81
CA TRP A 142 12.83 -21.68 -21.51
C TRP A 142 14.30 -21.41 -21.17
N ASP A 143 15.16 -22.42 -21.28
CA ASP A 143 16.59 -22.28 -21.01
C ASP A 143 17.30 -21.29 -21.93
N ALA A 144 16.91 -21.23 -23.21
CA ALA A 144 17.53 -20.31 -24.17
C ALA A 144 17.16 -18.83 -23.93
N PHE A 145 16.00 -18.53 -23.34
CA PHE A 145 15.48 -17.15 -23.26
C PHE A 145 15.36 -16.59 -21.83
N ARG A 146 15.38 -17.44 -20.80
CA ARG A 146 15.29 -16.99 -19.41
C ARG A 146 16.55 -16.23 -18.98
N PRO A 147 16.41 -15.15 -18.20
CA PRO A 147 17.53 -14.61 -17.43
C PRO A 147 18.13 -15.67 -16.49
N ALA A 148 19.44 -15.60 -16.25
CA ALA A 148 20.12 -16.48 -15.30
C ALA A 148 19.57 -16.37 -13.85
N SER A 149 18.98 -15.22 -13.49
CA SER A 149 18.35 -15.00 -12.18
C SER A 149 16.95 -15.62 -12.06
N TYR A 150 16.39 -16.16 -13.14
CA TYR A 150 15.08 -16.83 -13.11
C TYR A 150 15.26 -18.32 -12.80
N PRO A 151 14.23 -19.00 -12.26
CA PRO A 151 14.29 -20.42 -11.97
C PRO A 151 14.67 -21.27 -13.18
N SER A 152 15.27 -22.43 -12.92
CA SER A 152 15.66 -23.41 -13.95
C SER A 152 14.49 -23.89 -14.80
N ASN A 153 13.30 -23.95 -14.21
CA ASN A 153 12.08 -24.46 -14.85
C ASN A 153 11.00 -23.37 -14.88
N ALA A 154 10.23 -23.31 -15.97
CA ALA A 154 9.23 -22.26 -16.17
C ALA A 154 8.09 -22.34 -15.15
N ASN A 155 7.75 -23.57 -14.73
CA ASN A 155 6.70 -23.81 -13.73
C ASN A 155 7.07 -23.26 -12.34
N LEU A 156 8.36 -23.06 -12.03
CA LEU A 156 8.80 -22.47 -10.77
C LEU A 156 8.78 -20.94 -10.80
N ALA A 157 8.72 -20.34 -11.98
CA ALA A 157 8.73 -18.89 -12.17
C ALA A 157 7.36 -18.26 -11.89
N THR A 158 7.36 -16.99 -11.45
CA THR A 158 6.14 -16.22 -11.26
C THR A 158 5.45 -15.97 -12.61
N PRO A 159 4.12 -15.70 -12.65
CA PRO A 159 3.43 -15.38 -13.90
C PRO A 159 4.09 -14.22 -14.65
N TRP A 160 4.59 -13.20 -13.92
CA TRP A 160 5.36 -12.10 -14.50
C TRP A 160 6.66 -12.56 -15.16
N GLN A 161 7.46 -13.38 -14.48
CA GLN A 161 8.70 -13.91 -15.04
C GLN A 161 8.43 -14.74 -16.30
N GLN A 162 7.41 -15.60 -16.27
CA GLN A 162 6.98 -16.36 -17.44
C GLN A 162 6.56 -15.44 -18.59
N TYR A 163 5.73 -14.43 -18.31
CA TYR A 163 5.33 -13.43 -19.29
C TYR A 163 6.52 -12.69 -19.92
N MET A 164 7.54 -12.34 -19.13
CA MET A 164 8.74 -11.68 -19.64
C MET A 164 9.53 -12.59 -20.60
N VAL A 165 9.63 -13.88 -20.32
CA VAL A 165 10.27 -14.84 -21.23
C VAL A 165 9.42 -15.06 -22.49
N ALA A 166 8.10 -15.21 -22.34
CA ALA A 166 7.17 -15.30 -23.47
C ALA A 166 7.30 -14.07 -24.39
N SER A 167 7.35 -12.87 -23.81
CA SER A 167 7.53 -11.62 -24.56
C SER A 167 8.84 -11.58 -25.35
N ARG A 168 9.92 -12.16 -24.82
CA ARG A 168 11.22 -12.26 -25.53
C ARG A 168 11.17 -13.22 -26.70
N ILE A 169 10.54 -14.38 -26.52
CA ILE A 169 10.33 -15.35 -27.60
C ILE A 169 9.46 -14.72 -28.70
N HIS A 170 8.37 -14.05 -28.30
CA HIS A 170 7.48 -13.33 -29.22
C HIS A 170 8.20 -12.19 -29.95
N ALA A 171 9.08 -11.45 -29.29
CA ALA A 171 9.87 -10.41 -29.96
C ALA A 171 10.77 -10.98 -31.09
N ARG A 172 11.19 -12.25 -30.99
CA ARG A 172 12.05 -12.90 -31.99
C ARG A 172 11.26 -13.64 -33.08
N TYR A 173 10.14 -14.26 -32.73
CA TYR A 173 9.42 -15.18 -33.62
C TYR A 173 7.94 -14.81 -33.83
N GLY A 174 7.44 -13.75 -33.21
CA GLY A 174 6.01 -13.48 -33.14
C GLY A 174 5.25 -14.62 -32.46
N PHE A 175 3.95 -14.75 -32.72
CA PHE A 175 3.13 -15.83 -32.17
C PHE A 175 3.33 -17.20 -32.85
N SER A 176 4.23 -17.34 -33.82
CA SER A 176 4.46 -18.64 -34.48
C SER A 176 5.19 -19.66 -33.57
N GLY A 177 5.74 -19.22 -32.44
CA GLY A 177 6.34 -20.09 -31.43
C GLY A 177 5.33 -20.81 -30.53
N TRP A 178 4.04 -20.53 -30.70
CA TRP A 178 2.94 -21.13 -29.97
C TRP A 178 2.04 -21.92 -30.93
N GLY A 179 1.53 -23.06 -30.46
CA GLY A 179 0.54 -23.82 -31.22
C GLY A 179 -0.78 -23.05 -31.30
N CYS A 180 -1.06 -22.28 -30.25
CA CYS A 180 -2.23 -21.42 -30.14
C CYS A 180 -1.93 -19.97 -30.49
N LYS A 181 -2.71 -19.40 -31.40
CA LYS A 181 -2.60 -17.99 -31.80
C LYS A 181 -3.71 -17.16 -31.15
N PRO A 182 -3.42 -15.92 -30.72
CA PRO A 182 -4.42 -15.05 -30.11
C PRO A 182 -5.13 -14.22 -31.19
N TYR A 183 -6.15 -14.81 -31.84
CA TYR A 183 -7.08 -14.10 -32.71
C TYR A 183 -8.51 -14.53 -32.47
#